data_AF-A0A1R3GL30-F1
#
_entry.id   AF-A0A1R3GL30-F1
#
_cell.length_a   1.000
_cell.length_b   1.000
_cell.length_c   1.000
_cell.angle_alpha   90.00
_cell.angle_beta   90.00
_cell.angle_gamma   90.00
#
_symmetry.space_group_name_H-M   'P 1'
#
loop_
_entity.id
_entity.type
_entity.pdbx_description
1 polymer ?
#
loop_
_entity_poly.entity_id
_entity_poly.type
_entity_poly.pdbx_seq_one_letter_code
_entity_poly.pdbx_strand_id
1 'polypeptide(L)'
;MKRKRETEKRTELSSAIEELSMLAKVDISAGENLTTTHIPTKPFLHVCTLILQVLDKIGPTMAVLRQDIYQNIQRLEILCESDPAKYSNLIEVLKKEESEGNARKNSSCSKAFLWLTR
;
A
#
# COMPACT_ATOMS: atom_id res chain seq x y z
N MET A 1 -2.94 38.18 32.72
CA MET A 1 -3.33 37.88 31.33
C MET A 1 -3.31 36.37 31.11
N LYS A 2 -4.46 35.69 31.12
CA LYS A 2 -4.54 34.23 30.93
C LYS A 2 -4.52 33.93 29.43
N ARG A 3 -3.45 33.30 28.92
CA ARG A 3 -3.36 32.85 27.53
C ARG A 3 -4.38 31.72 27.31
N LYS A 4 -5.38 31.97 26.46
CA LYS A 4 -6.28 30.93 25.94
C LYS A 4 -5.42 29.94 25.15
N ARG A 5 -5.46 28.66 25.54
CA ARG A 5 -4.94 27.57 24.70
C ARG A 5 -5.91 27.43 23.55
N GLU A 6 -5.44 27.68 22.33
CA GLU A 6 -6.18 27.34 21.14
C GLU A 6 -6.38 25.83 21.14
N THR A 7 -7.65 25.42 21.11
CA THR A 7 -8.08 24.05 20.90
C THR A 7 -7.47 23.52 19.60
N GLU A 8 -6.65 22.48 19.71
CA GLU A 8 -6.06 21.76 18.58
C GLU A 8 -7.14 21.46 17.54
N LYS A 9 -7.11 22.17 16.40
CA LYS A 9 -7.88 21.79 15.23
C LYS A 9 -7.29 20.47 14.75
N ARG A 10 -8.06 19.38 14.85
CA ARG A 10 -7.78 18.13 14.14
C ARG A 10 -7.47 18.47 12.68
N THR A 11 -6.26 18.19 12.24
CA THR A 11 -5.83 18.42 10.86
C THR A 11 -6.52 17.41 9.95
N GLU A 12 -6.73 17.74 8.67
CA GLU A 12 -7.25 16.78 7.68
C GLU A 12 -6.41 15.49 7.65
N LEU A 13 -5.10 15.62 7.87
CA LEU A 13 -4.18 14.50 8.02
C LEU A 13 -4.54 13.60 9.21
N SER A 14 -4.89 14.17 10.36
CA SER A 14 -5.36 13.39 11.52
C SER A 14 -6.68 12.66 11.24
N SER A 15 -7.57 13.24 10.44
CA SER A 15 -8.82 12.61 10.01
C SER A 15 -8.55 11.43 9.07
N ALA A 16 -7.69 11.62 8.07
CA ALA A 16 -7.31 10.57 7.13
C ALA A 16 -6.61 9.40 7.84
N ILE A 17 -5.74 9.68 8.81
CA ILE A 17 -5.09 8.64 9.64
C ILE A 17 -6.14 7.84 10.44
N GLU A 18 -7.14 8.50 11.00
CA GLU A 18 -8.18 7.84 11.80
C GLU A 18 -9.10 6.97 10.92
N GLU A 19 -9.47 7.44 9.72
CA GLU A 19 -10.23 6.66 8.74
C GLU A 19 -9.48 5.39 8.30
N LEU A 20 -8.19 5.51 8.00
CA LEU A 20 -7.33 4.37 7.65
C LEU A 20 -7.17 3.39 8.81
N SER A 21 -7.07 3.89 10.05
CA SER A 21 -6.97 3.06 11.25
C SER A 21 -8.24 2.26 11.52
N MET A 22 -9.41 2.80 11.21
CA MET A 22 -10.69 2.10 11.35
C MET A 22 -10.84 0.98 10.32
N LEU A 23 -10.46 1.23 9.06
CA LEU A 23 -10.45 0.21 8.01
C LEU A 23 -9.55 -0.99 8.36
N ALA A 24 -8.35 -0.72 8.90
CA ALA A 24 -7.41 -1.77 9.29
C ALA A 24 -7.89 -2.65 10.46
N LYS A 25 -8.75 -2.14 11.35
CA LYS A 25 -9.26 -2.90 12.51
C LYS A 25 -10.38 -3.87 12.16
N VAL A 26 -11.15 -3.59 11.10
CA VAL A 26 -12.28 -4.43 10.69
C VAL A 26 -11.81 -5.78 10.15
N ASP A 27 -10.63 -5.83 9.50
CA ASP A 27 -10.11 -7.05 8.87
C ASP A 27 -9.38 -8.02 9.82
N ILE A 28 -9.07 -7.62 11.06
CA ILE A 28 -8.26 -8.42 12.00
C ILE A 28 -9.11 -9.27 12.97
N SER A 29 -10.44 -9.08 13.02
CA SER A 29 -11.29 -9.78 14.01
C SER A 29 -11.73 -11.21 13.66
N ALA A 30 -11.31 -11.77 12.53
CA ALA A 30 -11.52 -13.19 12.23
C ALA A 30 -10.30 -14.00 12.69
N GLY A 31 -10.35 -14.54 13.91
CA GLY A 31 -9.31 -15.40 14.45
C GLY A 31 -9.19 -16.72 13.69
N GLU A 32 -7.97 -17.09 13.30
CA GLU A 32 -7.41 -18.45 13.29
C GLU A 32 -6.04 -18.47 12.57
N ASN A 33 -5.04 -19.09 13.20
CA ASN A 33 -3.78 -19.60 12.66
C ASN A 33 -2.88 -18.67 11.83
N LEU A 34 -1.67 -18.43 12.37
CA LEU A 34 -0.52 -17.73 11.78
C LEU A 34 0.11 -18.48 10.57
N THR A 35 -0.69 -19.14 9.73
CA THR A 35 -0.24 -19.88 8.54
C THR A 35 -0.90 -19.42 7.24
N THR A 36 -1.83 -18.46 7.29
CA THR A 36 -2.39 -17.80 6.09
C THR A 36 -2.26 -16.29 6.23
N THR A 37 -1.04 -15.77 6.03
CA THR A 37 -0.82 -14.31 5.89
C THR A 37 -1.60 -13.81 4.68
N HIS A 38 -2.83 -13.34 4.88
CA HIS A 38 -3.64 -12.72 3.85
C HIS A 38 -3.30 -11.23 3.80
N ILE A 39 -2.77 -10.76 2.67
CA ILE A 39 -2.45 -9.34 2.48
C ILE A 39 -3.40 -8.81 1.40
N PRO A 40 -4.45 -8.07 1.76
CA PRO A 40 -5.42 -7.60 0.79
C PRO A 40 -4.76 -6.57 -0.14
N THR A 41 -4.76 -6.86 -1.44
CA THR A 41 -3.98 -6.12 -2.43
C THR A 41 -4.44 -4.68 -2.58
N LYS A 42 -5.76 -4.44 -2.63
CA LYS A 42 -6.33 -3.09 -2.79
C LYS A 42 -5.98 -2.15 -1.62
N PRO A 43 -6.21 -2.52 -0.34
CA PRO A 43 -5.76 -1.72 0.80
C PRO A 43 -4.25 -1.46 0.78
N PHE A 44 -3.42 -2.45 0.45
CA PHE A 44 -1.97 -2.26 0.35
C PHE A 44 -1.60 -1.19 -0.69
N LEU A 45 -2.11 -1.31 -1.92
CA LEU A 45 -1.83 -0.35 -2.99
C LEU A 45 -2.39 1.05 -2.69
N HIS A 46 -3.53 1.11 -1.99
CA HIS A 46 -4.08 2.38 -1.52
C HIS A 46 -3.11 3.10 -0.57
N VAL A 47 -2.53 2.39 0.40
CA VAL A 47 -1.51 2.95 1.29
C VAL A 47 -0.27 3.42 0.51
N CYS A 48 0.20 2.63 -0.47
CA CYS A 48 1.32 3.05 -1.33
C CYS A 48 0.99 4.34 -2.12
N THR A 49 -0.26 4.51 -2.54
CA THR A 49 -0.72 5.72 -3.25
C THR A 49 -0.74 6.95 -2.34
N LEU A 50 -1.05 6.78 -1.05
CA LEU A 50 -0.96 7.88 -0.08
C LEU A 50 0.47 8.38 0.11
N ILE A 51 1.46 7.49 0.01
CA ILE A 51 2.88 7.89 0.05
C ILE A 51 3.18 8.84 -1.12
N LEU A 52 2.65 8.58 -2.31
CA LEU A 52 2.82 9.48 -3.45
C LEU A 52 2.27 10.88 -3.15
N GLN A 53 1.12 10.98 -2.48
CA GLN A 53 0.55 12.27 -2.09
C GLN A 53 1.46 13.03 -1.13
N VAL A 54 2.12 12.34 -0.20
CA VAL A 54 3.11 12.96 0.70
C VAL A 54 4.32 13.45 -0.10
N LEU A 55 4.83 12.66 -1.05
CA LEU A 55 5.94 13.07 -1.91
C LEU A 55 5.58 14.28 -2.78
N ASP A 56 4.35 14.34 -3.28
CA ASP A 56 3.85 15.48 -4.05
C ASP A 56 3.80 16.78 -3.21
N LYS A 57 3.59 16.68 -1.88
CA LYS A 57 3.70 17.84 -0.96
C LYS A 57 5.13 18.27 -0.68
N ILE A 58 6.10 17.36 -0.74
CA ILE A 58 7.52 17.69 -0.61
C ILE A 58 8.00 18.44 -1.87
N GLY A 59 7.56 18.01 -3.05
CA GLY A 59 7.77 18.71 -4.31
C GLY A 59 8.83 18.07 -5.22
N PRO A 60 9.37 18.83 -6.21
CA PRO A 60 10.13 18.27 -7.33
C PRO A 60 11.40 17.49 -6.97
N THR A 61 11.98 17.74 -5.79
CA THR A 61 13.15 17.02 -5.30
C THR A 61 12.87 15.53 -5.07
N MET A 62 11.61 15.15 -4.85
CA MET A 62 11.18 13.75 -4.70
C MET A 62 10.69 13.11 -6.00
N ALA A 63 10.77 13.79 -7.15
CA ALA A 63 10.17 13.33 -8.41
C ALA A 63 10.68 11.94 -8.86
N VAL A 64 11.98 11.66 -8.69
CA VAL A 64 12.57 10.36 -9.04
C VAL A 64 12.02 9.25 -8.15
N LEU A 65 11.98 9.47 -6.83
CA LEU A 65 11.43 8.50 -5.88
C LEU A 65 9.93 8.27 -6.11
N ARG A 66 9.17 9.35 -6.32
CA ARG A 66 7.74 9.28 -6.66
C ARG A 66 7.52 8.43 -7.91
N GLN A 67 8.32 8.65 -8.96
CA GLN A 67 8.19 7.88 -10.19
C GLN A 67 8.51 6.40 -9.99
N ASP A 68 9.54 6.07 -9.21
CA ASP A 68 9.91 4.68 -8.92
C ASP A 68 8.79 3.94 -8.16
N ILE A 69 8.26 4.54 -7.10
CA ILE A 69 7.14 3.98 -6.33
C ILE A 69 5.92 3.82 -7.22
N TYR A 70 5.59 4.84 -8.02
CA TYR A 70 4.45 4.79 -8.94
C TYR A 70 4.57 3.64 -9.96
N GLN A 71 5.76 3.41 -10.53
CA GLN A 71 5.98 2.29 -11.45
C GLN A 71 5.83 0.92 -10.76
N ASN A 72 6.24 0.81 -9.49
CA ASN A 72 6.05 -0.42 -8.72
C ASN A 72 4.56 -0.67 -8.38
N ILE A 73 3.80 0.38 -8.04
CA ILE A 73 2.34 0.30 -7.84
C ILE A 73 1.65 -0.15 -9.13
N GLN A 74 1.91 0.53 -10.25
CA GLN A 74 1.28 0.20 -11.53
C GLN A 74 1.53 -1.25 -11.96
N ARG A 75 2.73 -1.77 -11.70
CA ARG A 75 3.08 -3.14 -12.04
C ARG A 75 2.22 -4.16 -11.30
N LEU A 76 1.89 -3.91 -10.03
CA LEU A 76 0.97 -4.74 -9.26
C LEU A 76 -0.49 -4.54 -9.70
N GLU A 77 -0.91 -3.31 -9.96
CA GLU A 77 -2.27 -2.99 -10.41
C GLU A 77 -2.64 -3.70 -11.71
N ILE A 78 -1.76 -3.66 -12.72
CA ILE A 78 -1.97 -4.33 -14.01
C ILE A 78 -2.24 -5.83 -13.83
N LEU A 79 -1.50 -6.49 -12.93
CA LEU A 79 -1.74 -7.90 -12.64
C LEU A 79 -3.07 -8.09 -11.91
N CYS A 80 -3.40 -7.23 -10.96
CA CYS A 80 -4.66 -7.31 -10.22
C CYS A 80 -5.88 -7.10 -11.10
N GLU A 81 -5.80 -6.19 -12.08
CA GLU A 81 -6.87 -5.93 -13.04
C GLU A 81 -7.12 -7.11 -13.98
N SER A 82 -6.11 -7.97 -14.21
CA SER A 82 -6.26 -9.15 -15.07
C SER A 82 -7.19 -10.22 -14.47
N ASP A 83 -7.21 -10.35 -13.14
CA ASP A 83 -8.14 -11.21 -12.40
C ASP A 83 -8.31 -10.69 -10.96
N PRO A 84 -9.25 -9.74 -10.74
CA PRO A 84 -9.41 -9.10 -9.44
C PRO A 84 -9.85 -10.04 -8.31
N ALA A 85 -10.50 -11.17 -8.65
CA ALA A 85 -10.93 -12.14 -7.66
C ALA A 85 -9.73 -12.96 -7.17
N LYS A 86 -8.91 -13.46 -8.10
CA LYS A 86 -7.73 -14.27 -7.81
C LYS A 86 -6.61 -13.47 -7.14
N TYR A 87 -6.37 -12.24 -7.59
CA TYR A 87 -5.27 -11.40 -7.10
C TYR A 87 -5.73 -10.40 -6.03
N SER A 88 -6.86 -10.68 -5.38
CA SER A 88 -7.33 -9.95 -4.19
C SER A 88 -6.36 -10.06 -3.00
N ASN A 89 -5.56 -11.13 -2.96
CA ASN A 89 -4.50 -11.37 -1.98
C ASN A 89 -3.11 -11.32 -2.66
N LEU A 90 -2.20 -10.48 -2.16
CA LEU A 90 -0.84 -10.35 -2.69
C LEU A 90 -0.04 -11.66 -2.62
N ILE A 91 -0.33 -12.55 -1.68
CA ILE A 91 0.34 -13.84 -1.61
C ILE A 91 0.06 -14.69 -2.86
N GLU A 92 -1.14 -14.58 -3.45
CA GLU A 92 -1.48 -15.31 -4.67
C GLU A 92 -0.74 -14.76 -5.89
N VAL A 93 -0.46 -13.45 -5.91
CA VAL A 93 0.42 -12.83 -6.90
C VAL A 93 1.84 -13.42 -6.81
N LEU A 94 2.40 -13.53 -5.60
CA LEU A 94 3.74 -14.05 -5.38
C LEU A 94 3.85 -15.54 -5.78
N LYS A 95 2.88 -16.36 -5.35
CA LYS A 95 2.83 -17.79 -5.72
C LYS A 95 2.73 -18.00 -7.22
N LYS A 96 1.91 -17.20 -7.92
CA LYS A 96 1.78 -17.26 -9.38
C LYS A 96 3.14 -17.00 -10.04
N GLU A 97 3.81 -15.91 -9.69
CA GLU A 97 5.10 -15.58 -10.31
C GLU A 97 6.23 -16.54 -9.96
N GLU A 98 6.21 -17.13 -8.77
CA GLU A 98 7.11 -18.22 -8.39
C GLU A 98 6.87 -19.45 -9.27
N SER A 99 5.60 -19.86 -9.43
CA SER A 99 5.23 -21.01 -10.26
C SER A 99 5.59 -20.84 -11.73
N GLU A 100 5.56 -19.61 -12.25
CA GLU A 100 5.95 -19.27 -13.62
C GLU A 100 7.46 -19.06 -13.80
N GLY A 101 8.25 -19.12 -12.71
CA GLY A 101 9.69 -18.82 -12.74
C GLY A 101 10.02 -17.34 -13.05
N ASN A 102 9.04 -16.45 -12.92
CA ASN A 102 9.14 -15.04 -13.28
C ASN A 102 9.54 -14.14 -12.10
N ALA A 103 9.45 -14.63 -10.85
CA ALA A 103 9.64 -13.84 -9.63
C ALA A 103 10.98 -13.07 -9.53
N ARG A 104 12.04 -13.51 -10.23
CA ARG A 104 13.35 -12.84 -10.22
C ARG A 104 13.56 -11.87 -11.39
N LYS A 105 12.63 -11.80 -12.35
CA LYS A 105 12.73 -10.88 -13.49
C LYS A 105 12.68 -9.43 -13.00
N ASN A 106 13.37 -8.53 -13.70
CA ASN A 106 13.40 -7.11 -13.34
C ASN A 106 12.01 -6.45 -13.37
N SER A 107 11.11 -6.97 -14.21
CA SER A 107 9.74 -6.49 -14.37
C SER A 107 8.71 -7.30 -13.58
N SER A 108 9.12 -8.08 -12.58
CA SER A 108 8.22 -8.92 -11.78
C SER A 108 7.47 -8.12 -10.71
N CYS A 109 6.24 -8.57 -10.42
CA CYS A 109 5.41 -8.08 -9.33
C CYS A 109 6.04 -8.39 -7.96
N SER A 110 6.73 -9.51 -7.84
CA SER A 110 7.46 -9.93 -6.63
C SER A 110 8.56 -8.93 -6.28
N LYS A 111 9.34 -8.49 -7.29
CA LYS A 111 10.35 -7.45 -7.10
C LYS A 111 9.74 -6.09 -6.83
N ALA A 112 8.64 -5.74 -7.48
CA ALA A 112 7.89 -4.51 -7.20
C ALA A 112 7.39 -4.47 -5.74
N PHE A 113 6.80 -5.57 -5.26
CA PHE A 113 6.37 -5.73 -3.88
C PHE A 113 7.52 -5.56 -2.90
N LEU A 114 8.66 -6.21 -3.14
CA LEU A 114 9.86 -6.03 -2.31
C LEU A 114 10.34 -4.56 -2.25
N TRP A 115 10.30 -3.83 -3.36
CA TRP A 115 10.66 -2.40 -3.37
C TRP A 115 9.66 -1.54 -2.59
N LEU A 116 8.36 -1.84 -2.68
CA LEU A 116 7.33 -1.11 -1.93
C LEU A 116 7.39 -1.37 -0.41
N THR A 117 8.01 -2.47 0.01
CA THR A 117 8.21 -2.80 1.44
C THR A 117 9.49 -2.21 2.05
N ARG A 118 10.36 -1.58 1.25
CA ARG A 118 11.59 -0.92 1.70
C ARG A 118 11.34 0.53 2.10
#